data_AF-A0A4C2E6H0-F1
#
_entry.id   AF-A0A4C2E6H0-F1
#
_cell.length_a   1.000
_cell.length_b   1.000
_cell.length_c   1.000
_cell.angle_alpha   90.00
_cell.angle_beta   90.00
_cell.angle_gamma   90.00
#
_symmetry.space_group_name_H-M   'P 1'
#
loop_
_entity.id
_entity.type
_entity.pdbx_description
1 polymer ?
#
loop_
_entity_poly.entity_id
_entity_poly.type
_entity_poly.pdbx_seq_one_letter_code
_entity_poly.pdbx_strand_id
1 'polypeptide(L)'
;MGLYFFSLLFIFVFAFALLLPALSGIGGFEIGKKNSKTSNDHRLKFKLSKEEGIGKSTSREYEVDSKTGLKKRVIGNYSEDPNTYDYDLDELITADDDENEQRPKVHV
;
A
#
# COMPACT_ATOMS: atom_id res chain seq x y z
N MET A 1 -61.46 0.44 6.38
CA MET A 1 -60.51 0.91 5.35
C MET A 1 -59.23 1.51 5.93
N GLY A 2 -59.29 2.45 6.89
CA GLY A 2 -58.08 3.09 7.45
C GLY A 2 -57.10 2.15 8.17
N LEU A 3 -57.61 1.19 8.96
CA LEU A 3 -56.77 0.25 9.71
C LEU A 3 -56.08 -0.76 8.77
N TYR A 4 -56.77 -1.23 7.73
CA TYR A 4 -56.20 -2.09 6.69
C TYR A 4 -55.14 -1.36 5.86
N PHE A 5 -55.40 -0.09 5.50
CA PHE A 5 -54.42 0.75 4.82
C PHE A 5 -53.17 0.99 5.67
N PHE A 6 -53.35 1.25 6.98
CA PHE A 6 -52.24 1.40 7.91
C PHE A 6 -51.41 0.13 8.03
N SER A 7 -52.05 -1.04 8.13
CA SER A 7 -51.34 -2.34 8.15
C SER A 7 -50.56 -2.58 6.85
N LEU A 8 -51.12 -2.26 5.69
CA LEU A 8 -50.43 -2.37 4.40
C LEU A 8 -49.24 -1.41 4.29
N LEU A 9 -49.40 -0.16 4.73
CA LEU A 9 -48.31 0.82 4.76
C LEU A 9 -47.18 0.37 5.70
N PHE A 10 -47.54 -0.16 6.87
CA PHE A 10 -46.57 -0.66 7.84
C PHE A 10 -45.74 -1.83 7.27
N ILE A 11 -46.40 -2.79 6.61
CA ILE A 11 -45.74 -3.90 5.92
C ILE A 11 -44.82 -3.38 4.81
N PHE A 12 -45.26 -2.39 4.03
CA PHE A 12 -44.46 -1.79 2.97
C PHE A 12 -43.18 -1.13 3.51
N VAL A 13 -43.29 -0.33 4.57
CA VAL A 13 -42.12 0.30 5.20
C VAL A 13 -41.15 -0.75 5.76
N PHE A 14 -41.69 -1.78 6.42
CA PHE A 14 -40.86 -2.86 6.98
C PHE A 14 -40.14 -3.66 5.90
N ALA A 15 -40.80 -3.91 4.77
CA ALA A 15 -40.20 -4.57 3.62
C ALA A 15 -38.99 -3.79 3.11
N PHE A 16 -39.11 -2.47 2.92
CA PHE A 16 -37.99 -1.63 2.48
C PHE A 16 -36.87 -1.51 3.51
N ALA A 17 -37.21 -1.41 4.80
CA ALA A 17 -36.21 -1.35 5.87
C ALA A 17 -35.32 -2.61 5.92
N LEU A 18 -35.86 -3.77 5.53
CA LEU A 18 -35.10 -5.03 5.43
C LEU A 18 -34.45 -5.23 4.05
N LEU A 19 -35.11 -4.81 2.97
CA LEU A 19 -34.58 -4.96 1.60
C LEU A 19 -33.37 -4.06 1.35
N LEU A 20 -33.40 -2.81 1.83
CA LEU A 20 -32.37 -1.82 1.55
C LEU A 20 -31.00 -2.23 2.08
N PRO A 21 -30.82 -2.68 3.35
CA PRO A 21 -29.53 -3.19 3.81
C PRO A 21 -29.07 -4.44 3.04
N ALA A 22 -30.00 -5.31 2.67
CA ALA A 22 -29.71 -6.54 1.93
C ALA A 22 -29.23 -6.27 0.49
N LEU A 23 -29.83 -5.30 -0.20
CA LEU A 23 -29.43 -4.85 -1.54
C LEU A 23 -28.21 -3.93 -1.51
N SER A 24 -28.05 -3.13 -0.45
CA SER A 24 -26.96 -2.17 -0.30
C SER A 24 -25.58 -2.84 -0.12
N GLY A 25 -25.53 -4.16 0.08
CA GLY A 25 -24.26 -4.87 0.21
C GLY A 25 -23.44 -4.46 1.44
N ILE A 26 -24.07 -3.84 2.45
CA ILE A 26 -23.40 -3.23 3.63
C ILE A 26 -22.68 -4.26 4.54
N GLY A 27 -22.75 -5.55 4.22
CA GLY A 27 -22.03 -6.64 4.89
C GLY A 27 -21.45 -7.69 3.93
N GLY A 28 -21.40 -7.40 2.62
CA GLY A 28 -20.94 -8.32 1.59
C GLY A 28 -19.42 -8.42 1.50
N PHE A 29 -18.76 -8.86 2.57
CA PHE A 29 -17.37 -9.28 2.45
C PHE A 29 -17.36 -10.70 1.89
N GLU A 30 -17.30 -10.83 0.57
CA GLU A 30 -17.04 -12.12 -0.08
C GLU A 30 -15.62 -12.58 0.31
N ILE A 31 -15.52 -13.43 1.34
CA ILE A 31 -14.33 -14.27 1.50
C ILE A 31 -14.33 -15.20 0.27
N GLY A 32 -13.52 -14.82 -0.72
CA GLY A 32 -13.39 -15.57 -1.97
C GLY A 32 -13.10 -17.02 -1.67
N LYS A 33 -14.04 -17.91 -2.03
CA LYS A 33 -13.75 -19.34 -2.13
C LYS A 33 -12.69 -19.48 -3.21
N LYS A 34 -11.45 -19.71 -2.78
CA LYS A 34 -10.34 -20.16 -3.62
C LYS A 34 -10.69 -21.53 -4.21
N ASN A 35 -11.47 -21.51 -5.29
CA ASN A 35 -11.61 -22.63 -6.20
C ASN A 35 -10.27 -22.75 -6.94
N SER A 36 -9.32 -23.42 -6.31
CA SER A 36 -8.08 -23.83 -6.96
C SER A 36 -8.41 -24.89 -8.00
N LYS A 37 -8.69 -24.49 -9.23
CA LYS A 37 -8.52 -25.34 -10.40
C LYS A 37 -8.51 -24.47 -11.66
N THR A 38 -7.51 -24.75 -12.50
CA THR A 38 -7.23 -24.16 -13.81
C THR A 38 -6.26 -22.98 -13.80
N SER A 39 -4.98 -23.35 -13.70
CA SER A 39 -3.96 -23.06 -14.71
C SER A 39 -4.32 -21.99 -15.74
N ASN A 40 -3.94 -20.75 -15.47
CA ASN A 40 -3.22 -19.88 -16.40
C ASN A 40 -2.73 -18.68 -15.61
N ASP A 41 -1.63 -18.92 -14.90
CA ASP A 41 -0.89 -17.93 -14.14
C ASP A 41 -0.17 -17.01 -15.14
N HIS A 42 -0.88 -16.04 -15.71
CA HIS A 42 -0.29 -14.88 -16.37
C HIS A 42 0.21 -13.85 -15.35
N ARG A 43 0.58 -14.29 -14.13
CA ARG A 43 1.44 -13.48 -13.29
C ARG A 43 2.79 -13.45 -13.96
N LEU A 44 3.16 -12.27 -14.45
CA LEU A 44 4.53 -11.94 -14.82
C LEU A 44 5.42 -12.25 -13.62
N LYS A 45 5.96 -13.48 -13.59
CA LYS A 45 7.00 -13.87 -12.64
C LYS A 45 8.25 -13.15 -13.09
N PHE A 46 8.44 -11.94 -12.57
CA PHE A 46 9.71 -11.25 -12.65
C PHE A 46 10.74 -12.10 -11.90
N LYS A 47 11.46 -12.94 -12.64
CA LYS A 47 12.69 -13.55 -12.15
C LYS A 47 13.73 -12.45 -12.17
N LEU A 48 13.97 -11.82 -11.02
CA LEU A 48 15.12 -10.96 -10.82
C LEU A 48 16.35 -11.86 -10.87
N SER A 49 17.04 -11.90 -12.00
CA SER A 49 18.39 -12.45 -12.07
C SER A 49 19.27 -11.57 -11.19
N LYS A 50 19.95 -12.19 -10.22
CA LYS A 50 20.90 -11.56 -9.33
C LYS A 50 22.13 -11.20 -10.18
N GLU A 51 22.06 -10.05 -10.85
CA GLU A 51 23.17 -9.52 -11.62
C GLU A 51 24.05 -8.72 -10.66
N GLU A 52 25.21 -9.29 -10.31
CA GLU A 52 26.31 -8.56 -9.69
C GLU A 52 26.84 -7.57 -10.74
N GLY A 53 26.27 -6.37 -10.77
CA GLY A 53 26.57 -5.40 -11.83
C GLY A 53 26.18 -3.97 -11.48
N ILE A 54 27.10 -3.28 -10.82
CA ILE A 54 27.42 -1.84 -10.92
C ILE A 54 26.28 -0.95 -11.45
N GLY A 55 25.50 -0.38 -10.54
CA GLY A 55 24.52 0.66 -10.86
C GLY A 55 23.99 1.33 -9.59
N LYS A 56 24.44 2.56 -9.33
CA LYS A 56 23.95 3.46 -8.27
C LYS A 56 22.44 3.68 -8.45
N SER A 57 21.62 2.86 -7.80
CA SER A 57 20.27 3.21 -7.41
C SER A 57 20.04 2.56 -6.06
N THR A 58 19.68 3.35 -5.06
CA THR A 58 19.42 2.91 -3.69
C THR A 58 18.28 1.89 -3.68
N SER A 59 18.62 0.61 -3.87
CA SER A 59 17.70 -0.51 -3.77
C SER A 59 17.36 -0.73 -2.31
N ARG A 60 16.36 0.01 -1.80
CA ARG A 60 15.76 -0.32 -0.51
C ARG A 60 15.06 -1.66 -0.67
N GLU A 61 15.73 -2.71 -0.21
CA GLU A 61 15.17 -4.05 -0.04
C GLU A 61 13.88 -3.90 0.76
N TYR A 62 12.75 -4.29 0.16
CA TYR A 62 11.47 -4.16 0.82
C TYR A 62 11.29 -5.31 1.78
N GLU A 63 11.24 -5.00 3.08
CA GLU A 63 10.91 -5.98 4.10
C GLU A 63 9.50 -6.54 3.86
N VAL A 64 9.40 -7.86 3.77
CA VAL A 64 8.13 -8.58 3.63
C VAL A 64 7.65 -8.99 5.01
N ASP A 65 6.40 -8.71 5.35
CA ASP A 65 5.81 -9.14 6.63
C ASP A 65 5.66 -10.66 6.66
N SER A 66 6.25 -11.32 7.66
CA SER A 66 6.21 -12.79 7.83
C SER A 66 4.79 -13.34 8.03
N LYS A 67 3.85 -12.54 8.56
CA LYS A 67 2.47 -12.97 8.80
C LYS A 67 1.59 -12.88 7.55
N THR A 68 1.81 -11.86 6.72
CA THR A 68 0.94 -11.55 5.57
C THR A 68 1.59 -11.79 4.21
N GLY A 69 2.92 -11.87 4.14
CA GLY A 69 3.68 -11.96 2.89
C GLY A 69 3.59 -10.70 2.02
N LEU A 70 2.98 -9.63 2.53
CA LEU A 70 2.83 -8.36 1.84
C LEU A 70 3.98 -7.42 2.20
N LYS A 71 4.26 -6.45 1.32
CA LYS A 71 5.22 -5.38 1.61
C LYS A 71 4.82 -4.71 2.93
N LYS A 72 5.75 -4.69 3.88
CA LYS A 72 5.53 -4.06 5.19
C LYS A 72 5.13 -2.61 4.98
N ARG A 73 4.05 -2.17 5.66
CA ARG A 73 3.65 -0.76 5.64
C ARG A 73 4.82 0.05 6.20
N VAL A 74 5.39 0.92 5.38
CA VAL A 74 6.51 1.78 5.78
C VAL A 74 5.98 2.80 6.79
N ILE A 75 6.01 2.43 8.06
CA ILE A 75 6.01 3.36 9.19
C ILE A 75 7.51 3.62 9.36
N GLY A 76 7.95 4.87 9.20
CA GLY A 76 9.38 5.21 9.01
C GLY A 76 10.34 4.50 9.97
N ASN A 77 11.59 4.34 9.54
CA ASN A 77 12.62 3.70 10.36
C ASN A 77 12.80 4.50 11.64
N TYR A 78 12.36 3.94 12.76
CA TYR A 78 12.55 4.49 14.09
C TYR A 78 13.90 4.01 14.61
N SER A 79 14.79 4.95 14.93
CA SER A 79 16.00 4.66 15.72
C SER A 79 15.76 5.05 17.17
N GLU A 80 16.17 4.19 18.11
CA GLU A 80 16.16 4.51 19.55
C GLU A 80 17.28 5.49 19.92
N ASP A 81 18.33 5.54 19.11
CA ASP A 81 19.47 6.42 19.33
C ASP A 81 19.15 7.83 18.80
N PRO A 82 19.13 8.86 19.67
CA PRO A 82 18.82 10.23 19.27
C PRO A 82 19.85 10.79 18.28
N ASN A 83 21.09 10.30 18.31
CA ASN A 83 22.17 10.82 17.47
C ASN A 83 22.12 10.25 16.05
N THR A 84 21.26 9.27 15.75
CA THR A 84 21.15 8.66 14.41
C THR A 84 20.72 9.67 13.33
N TYR A 85 20.13 10.80 13.72
CA TYR A 85 19.72 11.88 12.83
C TYR A 85 20.60 13.14 12.95
N ASP A 86 21.62 13.10 13.79
CA ASP A 86 22.60 14.17 13.93
C ASP A 86 23.66 13.99 12.85
N TYR A 87 23.45 14.64 11.71
CA TYR A 87 24.40 14.61 10.60
C TYR A 87 25.60 15.53 10.90
N ASP A 88 26.80 15.04 10.61
CA ASP A 88 28.02 15.84 10.71
C ASP A 88 27.99 16.95 9.64
N LEU A 89 27.86 18.21 10.08
CA LEU A 89 27.77 19.36 9.18
C LEU A 89 28.99 19.48 8.28
N ASP A 90 30.19 19.17 8.81
CA ASP A 90 31.43 19.21 8.05
C ASP A 90 31.43 18.17 6.90
N GLU A 91 30.84 17.00 7.14
CA GLU A 91 30.67 15.97 6.10
C GLU A 91 29.71 16.45 5.01
N LEU A 92 28.58 17.06 5.40
CA LEU A 92 27.61 17.60 4.45
C LEU A 92 28.18 18.75 3.60
N ILE A 93 28.94 19.66 4.22
CA ILE A 93 29.58 20.78 3.53
C ILE A 93 30.60 20.27 2.52
N THR A 94 31.46 19.33 2.95
CA THR A 94 32.49 18.77 2.06
C THR A 94 31.87 18.02 0.89
N ALA A 95 30.80 17.25 1.14
CA ALA A 95 30.08 16.55 0.08
C ALA A 95 29.45 17.52 -0.94
N ASP A 96 28.90 18.65 -0.49
CA ASP A 96 28.33 19.69 -1.36
C ASP A 96 29.42 20.43 -2.16
N ASP A 97 30.57 20.72 -1.55
CA ASP A 97 31.72 21.35 -2.22
C ASP A 97 32.31 20.43 -3.29
N ASP A 98 32.53 19.15 -2.97
CA ASP A 98 33.01 18.14 -3.92
C ASP A 98 32.03 17.96 -5.11
N GLU A 99 30.72 18.02 -4.85
CA GLU A 99 29.70 17.92 -5.90
C GLU A 99 29.68 19.17 -6.79
N ASN A 100 29.90 20.37 -6.22
CA ASN A 100 29.98 21.62 -6.96
C ASN A 100 31.25 21.73 -7.80
N GLU A 101 32.38 21.19 -7.35
CA GLU A 101 33.62 21.17 -8.12
C GLU A 101 33.53 20.23 -9.33
N GLN A 102 32.77 19.14 -9.24
CA GLN A 102 32.57 18.19 -10.34
C GLN A 102 31.56 18.66 -11.39
N ARG A 103 30.71 19.65 -11.07
CA ARG A 103 29.78 20.24 -12.05
C ARG A 103 30.58 21.14 -13.00
N PRO A 104 30.44 20.98 -14.33
CA PRO A 104 31.10 21.89 -15.27
C PRO A 104 30.55 23.30 -15.02
N LYS A 105 31.42 24.21 -14.58
CA LYS A 105 31.06 25.62 -14.41
C LYS A 105 30.54 26.14 -15.75
N VAL A 106 29.23 26.41 -15.83
CA VAL A 106 28.65 27.11 -16.98
C VAL A 106 29.21 28.51 -16.95
N HIS A 107 30.22 28.76 -17.77
CA HIS A 107 30.74 30.11 -18.00
C HIS A 107 29.63 30.96 -18.61
N VAL A 108 29.24 32.03 -17.89
CA VAL A 108 28.46 33.16 -18.40
C VAL A 108 29.42 34.33 -18.60
#